data_AF-A0A4U9UC07-F1
#
_entry.id   AF-A0A4U9UC07-F1
#
_cell.length_a   1.000
_cell.length_b   1.000
_cell.length_c   1.000
_cell.angle_alpha   90.00
_cell.angle_beta   90.00
_cell.angle_gamma   90.00
#
_symmetry.space_group_name_H-M   'P 1'
#
loop_
_entity.id
_entity.type
_entity.pdbx_description
1 polymer ?
#
loop_
_entity_poly.entity_id
_entity_poly.type
_entity_poly.pdbx_seq_one_letter_code
_entity_poly.pdbx_strand_id
1 'polypeptide(L)'
;MVAMGQYNALAVIAFAPHNALLHAPDMYMRKMVVGPGAKGAIDLRLPLEQNLRQVAQALGKPLHQLRMITLDKPRHELIRQQAQALGVKIFAIPDGDVAASLMTCLPGGEADIMYTLGGAPEGVISACAVRLLGGDMQAELIDFCQAKGDTPEHRILAQEERRRCSNMGIEINTILPLNALIASDEVIFSATGITKGDIIAE
;
A
#
# COMPACT_ATOMS: atom_id res chain seq x y z
N MET A 1 -3.61 -6.36 -16.47
CA MET A 1 -2.99 -5.25 -17.22
C MET A 1 -2.31 -5.69 -18.51
N VAL A 2 -1.17 -6.39 -18.49
CA VAL A 2 -0.41 -6.79 -19.71
C VAL A 2 -1.27 -7.52 -20.75
N ALA A 3 -1.97 -8.58 -20.34
CA ALA A 3 -2.80 -9.38 -21.24
C ALA A 3 -3.92 -8.60 -21.95
N MET A 4 -4.35 -7.49 -21.35
CA MET A 4 -5.42 -6.63 -21.87
C MET A 4 -4.90 -5.33 -22.49
N GLY A 5 -3.58 -5.18 -22.64
CA GLY A 5 -2.97 -3.95 -23.18
C GLY A 5 -3.25 -2.69 -22.35
N GLN A 6 -3.46 -2.83 -21.04
CA GLN A 6 -3.74 -1.70 -20.16
C GLN A 6 -2.45 -1.02 -19.71
N TYR A 7 -2.56 0.27 -19.38
CA TYR A 7 -1.48 1.11 -18.84
C TYR A 7 -0.95 0.59 -17.50
N ASN A 8 0.22 1.10 -17.09
CA ASN A 8 0.82 0.93 -15.76
C ASN A 8 1.28 -0.49 -15.39
N ALA A 9 1.51 -1.37 -16.37
CA ALA A 9 2.18 -2.64 -16.09
C ALA A 9 3.69 -2.46 -15.94
N LEU A 10 4.26 -3.15 -14.96
CA LEU A 10 5.66 -3.04 -14.58
C LEU A 10 6.22 -4.40 -14.14
N ALA A 11 7.50 -4.62 -14.45
CA ALA A 11 8.32 -5.64 -13.83
C ALA A 11 9.08 -4.98 -12.66
N VAL A 12 9.02 -5.58 -11.47
CA VAL A 12 9.68 -5.08 -10.26
C VAL A 12 10.51 -6.15 -9.57
N ILE A 13 11.61 -5.69 -8.99
CA ILE A 13 12.44 -6.50 -8.10
C ILE A 13 13.01 -5.61 -6.99
N ALA A 14 13.11 -6.19 -5.79
CA ALA A 14 13.74 -5.58 -4.65
C ALA A 14 14.73 -6.56 -4.00
N PHE A 15 15.88 -6.06 -3.57
CA PHE A 15 16.91 -6.80 -2.86
C PHE A 15 17.25 -6.09 -1.55
N ALA A 16 17.49 -6.87 -0.51
CA ALA A 16 18.04 -6.40 0.76
C ALA A 16 18.89 -7.53 1.38
N PRO A 17 19.72 -7.24 2.40
CA PRO A 17 20.43 -8.26 3.15
C PRO A 17 19.53 -9.40 3.61
N HIS A 18 20.13 -10.56 3.82
CA HIS A 18 19.43 -11.74 4.33
C HIS A 18 18.64 -11.40 5.60
N ASN A 19 17.38 -11.84 5.68
CA ASN A 19 16.42 -11.55 6.76
C ASN A 19 16.06 -10.06 6.96
N ALA A 20 16.42 -9.15 6.06
CA ALA A 20 16.02 -7.74 6.19
C ALA A 20 14.58 -7.48 5.73
N LEU A 21 14.04 -8.31 4.82
CA LEU A 21 12.67 -8.21 4.35
C LEU A 21 11.74 -9.04 5.24
N LEU A 22 10.57 -8.49 5.57
CA LEU A 22 9.50 -9.29 6.14
C LEU A 22 9.20 -10.48 5.22
N HIS A 23 9.26 -11.68 5.78
CA HIS A 23 8.83 -12.89 5.08
C HIS A 23 7.30 -12.92 5.02
N ALA A 24 6.71 -12.13 4.13
CA ALA A 24 5.27 -11.95 4.08
C ALA A 24 4.56 -13.21 3.53
N PRO A 25 3.51 -13.71 4.20
CA PRO A 25 2.65 -14.77 3.67
C PRO A 25 1.81 -14.26 2.50
N ASP A 26 1.39 -15.15 1.60
CA ASP A 26 0.49 -14.81 0.48
C ASP A 26 -0.96 -14.57 0.96
N MET A 27 -1.21 -13.37 1.46
CA MET A 27 -2.51 -12.91 1.98
C MET A 27 -2.69 -11.42 1.73
N TYR A 28 -3.80 -10.84 2.20
CA TYR A 28 -4.02 -9.40 2.10
C TYR A 28 -3.26 -8.59 3.14
N MET A 29 -2.88 -7.38 2.75
CA MET A 29 -2.25 -6.38 3.58
C MET A 29 -2.93 -5.02 3.35
N ARG A 30 -3.44 -4.42 4.42
CA ARG A 30 -3.84 -3.02 4.43
C ARG A 30 -2.58 -2.18 4.43
N LYS A 31 -2.53 -1.16 3.57
CA LYS A 31 -1.32 -0.35 3.34
C LYS A 31 -1.71 1.12 3.39
N MET A 32 -0.95 1.90 4.14
CA MET A 32 -0.97 3.36 4.10
C MET A 32 0.43 3.86 3.77
N VAL A 33 0.56 4.63 2.69
CA VAL A 33 1.86 5.12 2.21
C VAL A 33 1.79 6.62 1.93
N VAL A 34 2.83 7.33 2.31
CA VAL A 34 3.02 8.76 2.00
C VAL A 34 4.47 9.03 1.59
N GLY A 35 4.65 10.09 0.80
CA GLY A 35 5.98 10.56 0.43
C GLY A 35 6.71 11.31 1.57
N PRO A 36 7.95 11.77 1.30
CA PRO A 36 8.81 12.41 2.30
C PRO A 36 8.18 13.62 3.01
N GLY A 37 7.36 14.40 2.29
CA GLY A 37 6.71 15.60 2.82
C GLY A 37 5.67 15.34 3.92
N ALA A 38 5.20 14.10 4.07
CA ALA A 38 4.25 13.69 5.11
C ALA A 38 4.77 12.50 5.94
N LYS A 39 6.08 12.23 5.90
CA LYS A 39 6.69 11.18 6.71
C LYS A 39 6.40 11.39 8.19
N GLY A 40 5.94 10.34 8.89
CA GLY A 40 5.55 10.40 10.29
C GLY A 40 4.18 11.03 10.57
N ALA A 41 3.41 11.39 9.53
CA ALA A 41 2.07 11.97 9.67
C ALA A 41 0.94 10.94 9.53
N ILE A 42 1.25 9.65 9.52
CA ILE A 42 0.29 8.56 9.36
C ILE A 42 0.28 7.59 10.54
N ASP A 43 -0.90 7.07 10.85
CA ASP A 43 -1.14 6.04 11.85
C ASP A 43 -2.38 5.20 11.50
N LEU A 44 -2.18 3.94 11.13
CA LEU A 44 -3.25 2.98 10.80
C LEU A 44 -4.18 2.65 11.98
N ARG A 45 -3.82 2.98 13.23
CA ARG A 45 -4.76 2.89 14.38
C ARG A 45 -5.86 3.94 14.30
N LEU A 46 -5.58 5.07 13.65
CA LEU A 46 -6.50 6.19 13.58
C LEU A 46 -7.52 5.99 12.45
N PRO A 47 -8.73 6.55 12.59
CA PRO A 47 -9.68 6.62 11.48
C PRO A 47 -9.06 7.26 10.23
N LEU A 48 -9.48 6.81 9.04
CA LEU A 48 -8.96 7.31 7.77
C LEU A 48 -9.09 8.84 7.67
N GLU A 49 -10.21 9.42 8.13
CA GLU A 49 -10.40 10.87 8.15
C GLU A 49 -9.27 11.60 8.88
N GLN A 50 -8.85 11.09 10.04
CA GLN A 50 -7.83 11.74 10.84
C GLN A 50 -6.47 11.69 10.15
N ASN A 51 -6.13 10.55 9.53
CA ASN A 51 -4.94 10.42 8.70
C ASN A 51 -4.95 11.40 7.53
N LEU A 52 -6.05 11.50 6.79
CA LEU A 52 -6.16 12.43 5.66
C LEU A 52 -5.96 13.89 6.10
N ARG A 53 -6.50 14.28 7.26
CA ARG A 53 -6.29 15.61 7.83
C ARG A 53 -4.84 15.85 8.24
N GLN A 54 -4.19 14.87 8.89
CA GLN A 54 -2.80 14.97 9.31
C GLN A 54 -1.85 15.08 8.11
N VAL A 55 -2.06 14.27 7.07
CA VAL A 55 -1.27 14.33 5.84
C VAL A 55 -1.50 15.65 5.11
N ALA A 56 -2.74 16.12 5.00
CA ALA A 56 -3.03 17.43 4.41
C ALA A 56 -2.32 18.57 5.15
N GLN A 57 -2.33 18.53 6.49
CA GLN A 57 -1.61 19.49 7.33
C GLN A 57 -0.10 19.42 7.13
N ALA A 58 0.50 18.23 7.12
CA ALA A 58 1.93 18.04 6.92
C ALA A 58 2.39 18.57 5.55
N LEU A 59 1.55 18.41 4.51
CA LEU A 59 1.81 18.91 3.16
C LEU A 59 1.44 20.39 2.97
N GLY A 60 0.85 21.05 3.97
CA GLY A 60 0.37 22.43 3.85
C GLY A 60 -0.74 22.61 2.80
N LYS A 61 -1.54 21.57 2.56
CA LYS A 61 -2.62 21.56 1.55
C LYS A 61 -4.00 21.53 2.23
N PRO A 62 -5.02 22.18 1.65
CA PRO A 62 -6.39 21.96 2.09
C PRO A 62 -6.86 20.56 1.68
N LEU A 63 -7.77 19.96 2.47
CA LEU A 63 -8.23 18.58 2.29
C LEU A 63 -8.80 18.30 0.89
N HIS A 64 -9.48 19.29 0.28
CA HIS A 64 -10.04 19.16 -1.07
C HIS A 64 -9.02 19.15 -2.22
N GLN A 65 -7.75 19.47 -1.92
CA GLN A 65 -6.64 19.33 -2.86
C GLN A 65 -5.79 18.09 -2.58
N LEU A 66 -6.05 17.38 -1.48
CA LEU A 66 -5.36 16.13 -1.18
C LEU A 66 -5.78 15.06 -2.19
N ARG A 67 -4.81 14.31 -2.69
CA ARG A 67 -4.98 13.24 -3.68
C ARG A 67 -4.70 11.90 -3.03
N MET A 68 -5.72 11.07 -2.92
CA MET A 68 -5.62 9.70 -2.42
C MET A 68 -5.67 8.70 -3.57
N ILE A 69 -4.73 7.76 -3.61
CA ILE A 69 -4.75 6.63 -4.55
C ILE A 69 -5.15 5.33 -3.84
N THR A 70 -6.00 4.53 -4.47
CA THR A 70 -6.48 3.22 -3.97
C THR A 70 -6.73 2.27 -5.14
N LEU A 71 -6.86 0.97 -4.86
CA LEU A 71 -7.39 0.03 -5.85
C LEU A 71 -8.90 0.22 -6.03
N ASP A 72 -9.38 0.03 -7.26
CA ASP A 72 -10.80 0.01 -7.63
C ASP A 72 -11.36 -1.39 -7.44
N LYS A 73 -11.71 -1.72 -6.20
CA LYS A 73 -12.28 -3.01 -5.82
C LYS A 73 -13.47 -2.78 -4.89
N PRO A 74 -14.49 -3.67 -4.88
CA PRO A 74 -15.67 -3.50 -4.02
C PRO A 74 -15.35 -3.31 -2.52
N ARG A 75 -14.28 -3.96 -2.04
CA ARG A 75 -13.79 -3.83 -0.65
C ARG A 75 -13.27 -2.43 -0.28
N HIS A 76 -13.08 -1.55 -1.26
CA HIS A 76 -12.65 -0.17 -1.06
C HIS A 76 -13.79 0.85 -1.14
N GLU A 77 -15.02 0.41 -1.42
CA GLU A 77 -16.15 1.34 -1.61
C GLU A 77 -16.35 2.29 -0.42
N LEU A 78 -16.40 1.73 0.79
CA LEU A 78 -16.63 2.50 2.00
C LEU A 78 -15.55 3.56 2.23
N ILE A 79 -14.27 3.20 2.04
CA ILE A 79 -13.17 4.16 2.24
C ILE A 79 -13.13 5.23 1.16
N ARG A 80 -13.59 4.90 -0.07
CA ARG A 80 -13.73 5.90 -1.14
C ARG A 80 -14.82 6.91 -0.81
N GLN A 81 -15.98 6.44 -0.35
CA GLN A 81 -17.08 7.31 0.04
C GLN A 81 -16.69 8.22 1.22
N GLN A 82 -16.00 7.68 2.23
CA GLN A 82 -15.48 8.46 3.36
C GLN A 82 -14.52 9.58 2.91
N ALA A 83 -13.54 9.26 2.06
CA ALA A 83 -12.59 10.24 1.56
C ALA A 83 -13.26 11.28 0.61
N GLN A 84 -14.20 10.85 -0.24
CA GLN A 84 -14.99 11.75 -1.09
C GLN A 84 -15.85 12.73 -0.29
N ALA A 85 -16.49 12.27 0.79
CA ALA A 85 -17.28 13.13 1.68
C ALA A 85 -16.43 14.23 2.34
N LEU A 86 -15.12 14.01 2.46
CA LEU A 86 -14.15 14.99 2.96
C LEU A 86 -13.61 15.92 1.87
N GLY A 87 -14.00 15.73 0.61
CA GLY A 87 -13.54 16.48 -0.56
C GLY A 87 -12.23 15.98 -1.16
N VAL A 88 -11.62 14.92 -0.63
CA VAL A 88 -10.36 14.35 -1.13
C VAL A 88 -10.55 13.83 -2.56
N LYS A 89 -9.60 14.14 -3.44
CA LYS A 89 -9.58 13.62 -4.82
C LYS A 89 -9.12 12.17 -4.80
N ILE A 90 -9.89 11.27 -5.39
CA ILE A 90 -9.60 9.83 -5.37
C ILE A 90 -9.19 9.36 -6.76
N PHE A 91 -8.02 8.72 -6.83
CA PHE A 91 -7.54 7.97 -7.97
C PHE A 91 -7.75 6.49 -7.67
N ALA A 92 -8.79 5.90 -8.26
CA ALA A 92 -9.07 4.48 -8.13
C ALA A 92 -8.49 3.73 -9.34
N ILE A 93 -7.46 2.92 -9.12
CA ILE A 93 -6.76 2.19 -10.19
C ILE A 93 -7.20 0.72 -10.21
N PRO A 94 -7.30 0.08 -11.39
CA PRO A 94 -7.82 -1.28 -11.47
C PRO A 94 -6.90 -2.30 -10.76
N ASP A 95 -5.59 -2.16 -10.91
CA ASP A 95 -4.54 -3.03 -10.36
C ASP A 95 -3.22 -2.24 -10.21
N GLY A 96 -2.21 -2.82 -9.55
CA GLY A 96 -0.85 -2.26 -9.50
C GLY A 96 -0.58 -1.32 -8.33
N ASP A 97 -0.80 -1.77 -7.09
CA ASP A 97 -0.56 -0.93 -5.90
C ASP A 97 0.93 -0.66 -5.59
N VAL A 98 1.86 -1.43 -6.18
CA VAL A 98 3.30 -1.10 -6.14
C VAL A 98 3.57 0.21 -6.86
N ALA A 99 3.07 0.40 -8.08
CA ALA A 99 3.16 1.69 -8.79
C ALA A 99 2.48 2.79 -7.99
N ALA A 100 1.28 2.54 -7.46
CA ALA A 100 0.58 3.54 -6.65
C ALA A 100 1.43 4.03 -5.46
N SER A 101 2.15 3.14 -4.79
CA SER A 101 3.06 3.53 -3.70
C SER A 101 4.18 4.46 -4.18
N LEU A 102 4.77 4.19 -5.35
CA LEU A 102 5.79 5.04 -5.96
C LEU A 102 5.25 6.43 -6.30
N MET A 103 4.00 6.53 -6.79
CA MET A 103 3.36 7.82 -7.13
C MET A 103 3.21 8.75 -5.93
N THR A 104 3.22 8.22 -4.70
CA THR A 104 3.19 9.05 -3.49
C THR A 104 4.55 9.63 -3.11
N CYS A 105 5.64 8.96 -3.52
CA CYS A 105 6.98 9.24 -3.04
C CYS A 105 7.83 9.99 -4.07
N LEU A 106 7.54 9.84 -5.37
CA LEU A 106 8.33 10.47 -6.43
C LEU A 106 8.01 11.96 -6.56
N PRO A 107 9.03 12.80 -6.86
CA PRO A 107 8.81 14.21 -7.22
C PRO A 107 7.87 14.32 -8.43
N GLY A 108 6.87 15.20 -8.34
CA GLY A 108 5.85 15.33 -9.39
C GLY A 108 4.80 14.21 -9.39
N GLY A 109 4.88 13.26 -8.45
CA GLY A 109 3.91 12.19 -8.30
C GLY A 109 2.46 12.69 -8.15
N GLU A 110 1.53 11.94 -8.73
CA GLU A 110 0.13 12.34 -8.82
C GLU A 110 -0.69 12.06 -7.55
N ALA A 111 -0.12 11.36 -6.57
CA ALA A 111 -0.78 11.02 -5.31
C ALA A 111 -0.04 11.65 -4.12
N ASP A 112 -0.79 12.03 -3.08
CA ASP A 112 -0.24 12.53 -1.82
C ASP A 112 -0.23 11.43 -0.74
N ILE A 113 -1.20 10.51 -0.81
CA ILE A 113 -1.35 9.36 0.09
C ILE A 113 -1.90 8.16 -0.70
N MET A 114 -1.43 6.96 -0.39
CA MET A 114 -2.07 5.72 -0.76
C MET A 114 -2.74 5.12 0.47
N TYR A 115 -4.00 4.70 0.33
CA TYR A 115 -4.66 3.83 1.30
C TYR A 115 -5.30 2.67 0.53
N THR A 116 -4.88 1.44 0.78
CA THR A 116 -5.37 0.28 0.02
C THR A 116 -5.34 -1.01 0.82
N LEU A 117 -5.90 -2.05 0.22
CA LEU A 117 -5.92 -3.43 0.67
C LEU A 117 -5.55 -4.31 -0.53
N GLY A 118 -4.28 -4.67 -0.60
CA GLY A 118 -3.65 -5.42 -1.68
C GLY A 118 -2.88 -6.62 -1.16
N GLY A 119 -2.04 -7.25 -1.98
CA GLY A 119 -1.26 -8.41 -1.55
C GLY A 119 -0.11 -8.03 -0.61
N ALA A 120 0.16 -8.87 0.37
CA ALA A 120 1.23 -8.67 1.34
C ALA A 120 2.64 -8.69 0.70
N PRO A 121 2.98 -9.61 -0.24
CA PRO A 121 4.29 -9.60 -0.90
C PRO A 121 4.57 -8.28 -1.64
N GLU A 122 3.58 -7.75 -2.36
CA GLU A 122 3.67 -6.45 -3.03
C GLU A 122 3.87 -5.31 -2.03
N GLY A 123 3.30 -5.43 -0.82
CA GLY A 123 3.50 -4.47 0.26
C GLY A 123 4.96 -4.39 0.73
N VAL A 124 5.66 -5.53 0.79
CA VAL A 124 7.09 -5.58 1.12
C VAL A 124 7.94 -4.95 0.01
N ILE A 125 7.58 -5.18 -1.26
CA ILE A 125 8.23 -4.54 -2.41
C ILE A 125 8.02 -3.01 -2.38
N SER A 126 6.79 -2.55 -2.11
CA SER A 126 6.49 -1.13 -1.90
C SER A 126 7.31 -0.53 -0.77
N ALA A 127 7.41 -1.22 0.37
CA ALA A 127 8.18 -0.75 1.52
C ALA A 127 9.66 -0.49 1.17
N CYS A 128 10.26 -1.35 0.34
CA CYS A 128 11.62 -1.15 -0.17
C CYS A 128 11.76 0.19 -0.91
N ALA A 129 10.86 0.45 -1.85
CA ALA A 129 10.89 1.69 -2.63
C ALA A 129 10.58 2.93 -1.78
N VAL A 130 9.58 2.84 -0.91
CA VAL A 130 9.20 3.93 0.01
C VAL A 130 10.37 4.30 0.93
N ARG A 131 11.08 3.29 1.45
CA ARG A 131 12.28 3.52 2.27
C ARG A 131 13.36 4.26 1.51
N LEU A 132 13.69 3.81 0.31
CA LEU A 132 14.71 4.44 -0.55
C LEU A 132 14.34 5.87 -0.95
N LEU A 133 13.06 6.12 -1.18
CA LEU A 133 12.55 7.45 -1.55
C LEU A 133 12.32 8.35 -0.32
N GLY A 134 12.55 7.86 0.90
CA GLY A 134 12.44 8.65 2.13
C GLY A 134 11.02 8.91 2.61
N GLY A 135 10.03 8.14 2.13
CA GLY A 135 8.64 8.24 2.56
C GLY A 135 8.36 7.55 3.89
N ASP A 136 7.07 7.27 4.13
CA ASP A 136 6.60 6.48 5.26
C ASP A 136 5.53 5.48 4.80
N MET A 137 5.51 4.34 5.48
CA MET A 137 4.55 3.27 5.24
C MET A 137 4.18 2.61 6.55
N GLN A 138 2.88 2.38 6.71
CA GLN A 138 2.36 1.42 7.68
C GLN A 138 1.55 0.36 6.96
N ALA A 139 1.60 -0.85 7.50
CA ALA A 139 0.88 -1.99 6.99
C ALA A 139 0.19 -2.77 8.10
N GLU A 140 -0.80 -3.57 7.73
CA GLU A 140 -1.46 -4.50 8.64
C GLU A 140 -1.85 -5.74 7.84
N LEU A 141 -1.45 -6.93 8.30
CA LEU A 141 -1.88 -8.18 7.66
C LEU A 141 -3.33 -8.47 8.03
N ILE A 142 -4.14 -8.71 7.01
CA ILE A 142 -5.60 -8.83 7.10
C ILE A 142 -6.00 -10.16 6.46
N ASP A 143 -6.82 -10.94 7.17
CA ASP A 143 -7.26 -12.23 6.66
C ASP A 143 -8.29 -12.12 5.54
N PHE A 144 -8.54 -13.24 4.87
CA PHE A 144 -9.43 -13.31 3.71
C PHE A 144 -10.86 -12.86 4.02
N CYS A 145 -11.39 -13.19 5.20
CA CYS A 145 -12.73 -12.77 5.60
C CYS A 145 -12.81 -11.24 5.74
N GLN A 146 -11.83 -10.63 6.38
CA GLN A 146 -11.75 -9.18 6.51
C GLN A 146 -11.56 -8.49 5.15
N ALA A 147 -10.86 -9.13 4.20
CA ALA A 147 -10.61 -8.56 2.87
C ALA A 147 -11.72 -8.78 1.84
N LYS A 148 -12.50 -9.86 1.96
CA LYS A 148 -13.47 -10.32 0.94
C LYS A 148 -14.87 -10.58 1.47
N GLY A 149 -15.11 -10.36 2.76
CA GLY A 149 -16.38 -10.64 3.42
C GLY A 149 -16.40 -12.02 4.09
N ASP A 150 -17.31 -12.18 5.05
CA ASP A 150 -17.35 -13.36 5.91
C ASP A 150 -18.35 -14.41 5.39
N THR A 151 -17.89 -15.31 4.52
CA THR A 151 -18.66 -16.47 4.04
C THR A 151 -18.05 -17.78 4.55
N PRO A 152 -18.80 -18.90 4.56
CA PRO A 152 -18.27 -20.21 4.97
C PRO A 152 -16.97 -20.60 4.22
N GLU A 153 -16.89 -20.34 2.92
CA GLU A 153 -15.73 -20.64 2.08
C GLU A 153 -14.54 -19.75 2.46
N HIS A 154 -14.77 -18.46 2.67
CA HIS A 154 -13.73 -17.51 3.06
C HIS A 154 -13.17 -17.82 4.46
N ARG A 155 -14.00 -18.34 5.38
CA ARG A 155 -13.55 -18.74 6.73
C ARG A 155 -12.52 -19.85 6.68
N ILE A 156 -12.62 -20.78 5.74
CA ILE A 156 -11.64 -21.86 5.53
C ILE A 156 -10.30 -21.24 5.09
N LEU A 157 -10.32 -20.39 4.07
CA LEU A 157 -9.13 -19.68 3.59
C LEU A 157 -8.48 -18.82 4.70
N ALA A 158 -9.28 -18.05 5.44
CA ALA A 158 -8.81 -17.23 6.55
C ALA A 158 -8.19 -18.08 7.68
N GLN A 159 -8.72 -19.28 7.96
CA GLN A 159 -8.12 -20.21 8.92
C GLN A 159 -6.75 -20.73 8.43
N GLU A 160 -6.63 -21.05 7.15
CA GLU A 160 -5.37 -21.47 6.55
C GLU A 160 -4.32 -20.37 6.58
N GLU A 161 -4.70 -19.13 6.24
CA GLU A 161 -3.84 -17.95 6.33
C GLU A 161 -3.36 -17.71 7.77
N ARG A 162 -4.27 -17.74 8.76
CA ARG A 162 -3.92 -17.59 10.18
C ARG A 162 -2.96 -18.68 10.66
N ARG A 163 -3.19 -19.93 10.27
CA ARG A 163 -2.29 -21.05 10.59
C ARG A 163 -0.91 -20.84 9.98
N ARG A 164 -0.84 -20.42 8.72
CA ARG A 164 0.42 -20.13 8.03
C ARG A 164 1.18 -18.99 8.71
N CYS A 165 0.50 -17.90 9.06
CA CYS A 165 1.10 -16.80 9.82
C CYS A 165 1.68 -17.27 11.15
N SER A 166 0.92 -18.06 11.92
CA SER A 166 1.37 -18.62 13.21
C SER A 166 2.61 -19.50 13.05
N ASN A 167 2.66 -20.37 12.03
CA ASN A 167 3.84 -21.20 11.74
C ASN A 167 5.07 -20.37 11.33
N MET A 168 4.86 -19.18 10.76
CA MET A 168 5.91 -18.24 10.38
C MET A 168 6.31 -17.30 11.54
N GLY A 169 5.62 -17.36 12.68
CA GLY A 169 5.82 -16.44 13.80
C GLY A 169 5.33 -15.01 13.53
N ILE A 170 4.35 -14.86 12.64
CA ILE A 170 3.80 -13.57 12.21
C ILE A 170 2.40 -13.38 12.80
N GLU A 171 2.17 -12.21 13.40
CA GLU A 171 0.88 -11.83 13.96
C GLU A 171 0.06 -11.02 12.94
N ILE A 172 -1.21 -11.41 12.74
CA ILE A 172 -2.17 -10.65 11.93
C ILE A 172 -2.83 -9.55 12.77
N ASN A 173 -3.48 -8.57 12.13
CA ASN A 173 -4.13 -7.44 12.82
C ASN A 173 -3.18 -6.63 13.72
N THR A 174 -1.88 -6.68 13.41
CA THR A 174 -0.86 -5.87 14.06
C THR A 174 -0.32 -4.87 13.05
N ILE A 175 -0.17 -3.62 13.48
CA ILE A 175 0.42 -2.58 12.64
C ILE A 175 1.92 -2.80 12.55
N LEU A 176 2.36 -2.95 11.32
CA LEU A 176 3.73 -3.06 10.90
C LEU A 176 4.19 -1.69 10.41
N PRO A 177 5.04 -0.98 11.18
CA PRO A 177 5.71 0.22 10.68
C PRO A 177 6.71 -0.14 9.56
N LEU A 178 7.16 0.85 8.79
CA LEU A 178 8.08 0.65 7.66
C LEU A 178 9.32 -0.18 8.03
N ASN A 179 9.89 0.05 9.21
CA ASN A 179 11.06 -0.70 9.69
C ASN A 179 10.77 -2.16 10.06
N ALA A 180 9.51 -2.55 10.28
CA ALA A 180 9.10 -3.94 10.45
C ALA A 180 8.93 -4.67 9.10
N LEU A 181 8.67 -3.93 8.01
CA LEU A 181 8.59 -4.47 6.66
C LEU A 181 9.98 -4.64 6.02
N ILE A 182 10.88 -3.69 6.31
CA ILE A 182 12.26 -3.66 5.85
C ILE A 182 13.18 -3.17 6.98
N ALA A 183 14.01 -4.06 7.51
CA ALA A 183 14.88 -3.81 8.66
C ALA A 183 16.25 -3.19 8.31
N SER A 184 16.52 -2.93 7.02
CA SER A 184 17.82 -2.38 6.55
C SER A 184 17.63 -1.19 5.62
N ASP A 185 18.59 -0.26 5.64
CA ASP A 185 18.73 0.81 4.65
C ASP A 185 19.45 0.36 3.36
N GLU A 186 20.14 -0.79 3.42
CA GLU A 186 20.82 -1.39 2.27
C GLU A 186 19.80 -2.10 1.38
N VAL A 187 19.11 -1.32 0.54
CA VAL A 187 18.05 -1.82 -0.33
C VAL A 187 18.35 -1.44 -1.77
N ILE A 188 18.12 -2.36 -2.70
CA ILE A 188 18.12 -2.08 -4.13
C ILE A 188 16.70 -2.33 -4.63
N PHE A 189 16.14 -1.35 -5.34
CA PHE A 189 14.85 -1.48 -5.99
C PHE A 189 15.02 -1.17 -7.48
N SER A 190 14.45 -2.00 -8.34
CA SER A 190 14.41 -1.77 -9.78
C SER A 190 12.99 -2.01 -10.29
N ALA A 191 12.52 -1.10 -11.14
CA ALA A 191 11.26 -1.20 -11.84
C ALA A 191 11.47 -0.85 -13.31
N THR A 192 10.85 -1.62 -14.19
CA THR A 192 10.85 -1.38 -15.65
C THR A 192 9.43 -1.44 -16.16
N GLY A 193 9.03 -0.43 -16.93
CA GLY A 193 7.72 -0.39 -17.57
C GLY A 193 7.56 -1.52 -18.58
N ILE A 194 6.41 -2.18 -18.57
CA ILE A 194 6.01 -3.16 -19.60
C ILE A 194 5.01 -2.51 -20.56
N THR A 195 4.13 -1.66 -20.03
CA THR A 195 3.25 -0.81 -20.82
C THR A 195 3.43 0.62 -20.37
N LYS A 196 3.08 1.59 -21.23
CA LYS A 196 3.10 3.01 -20.87
C LYS A 196 2.42 3.22 -19.51
N GLY A 197 3.07 3.98 -18.64
CA GLY A 197 2.55 4.28 -17.32
C GLY A 197 2.88 5.69 -16.85
N ASP A 198 2.33 6.06 -15.71
CA ASP A 198 2.42 7.41 -15.15
C ASP A 198 3.80 7.69 -14.54
N ILE A 199 4.56 6.63 -14.22
CA ILE A 199 5.84 6.72 -13.50
C ILE A 199 7.04 6.39 -14.39
N ILE A 200 6.89 5.42 -15.28
CA ILE A 200 7.99 4.89 -16.10
C ILE A 200 7.50 4.85 -17.55
N ALA A 201 8.22 5.57 -18.41
CA ALA A 201 8.03 5.48 -19.85
C ALA A 201 8.59 4.15 -20.38
N GLU A 202 7.99 3.66 -21.47
CA GLU A 202 8.37 2.41 -22.15
C GLU A 202 9.81 2.45 -22.69
#